data_AF-A0A1Q8QU33-F1
#
_entry.id   AF-A0A1Q8QU33-F1
#
_cell.length_a   1.000
_cell.length_b   1.000
_cell.length_c   1.000
_cell.angle_alpha   90.00
_cell.angle_beta   90.00
_cell.angle_gamma   90.00
#
_symmetry.space_group_name_H-M   'P 1'
#
loop_
_entity.id
_entity.type
_entity.pdbx_description
1 polymer ?
#
loop_
_entity_poly.entity_id
_entity_poly.type
_entity_poly.pdbx_seq_one_letter_code
_entity_poly.pdbx_strand_id
1 'polypeptide(L)'
;MSSLEHKRQKASFWLSATRDQARDTGMALVLVSLIVFFVTREIRYVTIAAGLLLLDMISPSLFKPAAKVWFGLSHVLGTVMSKVLLTLVFFLVLTPMGLMRGLLGKDPMRIGQFKKDTSSAFRVRDHAFTPADIEQPF
;
A
#
# COMPACT_ATOMS: atom_id res chain seq x y z
N MET A 1 11.67 38.00 -4.00
CA MET A 1 11.93 37.34 -2.70
C MET A 1 10.62 37.03 -1.98
N SER A 2 9.72 36.23 -2.59
CA SER A 2 8.41 35.87 -2.01
C SER A 2 7.94 34.55 -2.59
N SER A 3 8.69 33.49 -2.31
CA SER A 3 8.22 32.13 -2.52
C SER A 3 8.54 31.40 -1.24
N LEU A 4 7.71 31.67 -0.24
CA LEU A 4 7.69 30.96 1.02
C LEU A 4 7.47 29.48 0.67
N GLU A 5 8.57 28.73 0.66
CA GLU A 5 8.57 27.28 0.69
C GLU A 5 7.69 26.86 1.85
N HIS A 6 6.44 26.53 1.53
CA HIS A 6 5.52 25.86 2.42
C HIS A 6 6.07 24.45 2.59
N LYS A 7 7.11 24.33 3.41
CA LYS A 7 7.68 23.08 3.89
C LYS A 7 6.58 22.46 4.74
N ARG A 8 5.67 21.75 4.06
CA ARG A 8 4.56 20.99 4.63
C ARG A 8 5.19 19.96 5.54
N GLN A 9 5.40 20.40 6.77
CA GLN A 9 5.89 19.60 7.87
C GLN A 9 4.97 18.38 7.87
N LYS A 10 5.55 17.22 7.53
CA LYS A 10 4.88 15.93 7.65
C LYS A 10 4.63 15.75 9.14
N ALA A 11 3.57 16.38 9.64
CA ALA A 11 3.08 16.16 10.98
C ALA A 11 2.88 14.65 11.06
N SER A 12 3.69 14.02 11.90
CA SER A 12 3.59 12.62 12.20
C SER A 12 2.17 12.37 12.70
N PHE A 13 1.34 11.82 11.83
CA PHE A 13 -0.03 11.36 12.08
C PHE A 13 -0.15 10.54 13.39
N TRP A 14 0.96 9.97 13.87
CA TRP A 14 1.21 9.31 15.15
C TRP A 14 0.70 10.02 16.43
N LEU A 15 0.31 11.29 16.42
CA LEU A 15 -0.05 12.03 17.65
C LEU A 15 -1.51 12.48 17.81
N SER A 16 -2.39 12.31 16.82
CA SER A 16 -3.79 12.73 16.99
C SER A 16 -4.74 11.57 16.77
N ALA A 17 -4.95 10.76 17.83
CA ALA A 17 -6.19 10.02 17.96
C ALA A 17 -7.32 11.04 18.08
N THR A 18 -7.89 11.42 16.95
CA THR A 18 -8.98 12.42 16.86
C THR A 18 -10.20 11.88 17.61
N ARG A 19 -11.05 12.75 18.16
CA ARG A 19 -12.26 12.33 18.87
C ARG A 19 -13.13 11.37 18.04
N ASP A 20 -13.14 11.55 16.73
CA ASP A 20 -13.86 10.70 15.79
C ASP A 20 -13.28 9.28 15.72
N GLN A 21 -11.94 9.15 15.65
CA GLN A 21 -11.27 7.84 15.69
C GLN A 21 -11.52 7.08 16.99
N ALA A 22 -11.63 7.81 18.11
CA ALA A 22 -11.95 7.18 19.39
C ALA A 22 -13.39 6.63 19.42
N ARG A 23 -14.37 7.38 18.85
CA ARG A 23 -15.75 6.92 18.67
C ARG A 23 -15.84 5.72 17.72
N ASP A 24 -15.14 5.77 16.59
CA ASP A 24 -15.13 4.67 15.62
C ASP A 24 -14.57 3.37 16.24
N THR A 25 -13.55 3.52 17.09
CA THR A 25 -12.97 2.38 17.84
C THR A 25 -13.95 1.84 18.88
N GLY A 26 -14.68 2.72 19.58
CA GLY A 26 -15.71 2.34 20.54
C GLY A 26 -16.87 1.59 19.88
N MET A 27 -17.38 2.10 18.76
CA MET A 27 -18.40 1.44 17.94
C MET A 27 -17.92 0.07 17.43
N ALA A 28 -16.67 -0.04 17.00
CA ALA A 28 -16.09 -1.31 16.57
C ALA A 28 -16.00 -2.34 17.73
N LEU A 29 -15.61 -1.90 18.94
CA LEU A 29 -15.58 -2.78 20.11
C LEU A 29 -16.97 -3.28 20.52
N VAL A 30 -17.98 -2.41 20.46
CA VAL A 30 -19.38 -2.77 20.69
C VAL A 30 -19.83 -3.83 19.67
N LEU A 31 -19.53 -3.62 18.39
CA LEU A 31 -19.85 -4.56 17.32
C LEU A 31 -19.17 -5.93 17.54
N VAL A 32 -17.89 -5.94 17.89
CA VAL A 32 -17.16 -7.18 18.22
C VAL A 32 -17.82 -7.90 19.39
N SER A 33 -18.23 -7.17 20.43
CA SER A 33 -18.90 -7.76 21.60
C SER A 33 -20.27 -8.36 21.25
N LEU A 34 -21.03 -7.72 20.35
CA LEU A 34 -22.29 -8.26 19.82
C LEU A 34 -22.07 -9.51 18.94
N ILE A 35 -21.04 -9.52 18.11
CA ILE A 35 -20.67 -10.70 17.31
C ILE A 35 -20.31 -11.87 18.23
N VAL A 36 -19.53 -11.63 19.28
CA VAL A 36 -19.19 -12.64 20.28
C VAL A 36 -20.46 -13.15 20.98
N PHE A 37 -21.37 -12.28 21.38
CA PHE A 37 -22.67 -12.70 21.94
C PHE A 37 -23.46 -13.61 21.00
N PHE A 38 -23.49 -13.30 19.70
CA PHE A 38 -24.20 -14.13 18.72
C PHE A 38 -23.60 -15.53 18.59
N VAL A 39 -22.29 -15.67 18.83
CA VAL A 39 -21.55 -16.94 18.78
C VAL A 39 -21.68 -17.73 20.10
N THR A 40 -21.59 -17.09 21.27
CA THR A 40 -21.61 -17.77 22.57
C THR A 40 -22.98 -17.86 23.24
N ARG A 41 -24.00 -17.08 22.81
CA ARG A 41 -25.35 -16.98 23.42
C ARG A 41 -25.40 -16.71 24.93
N GLU A 42 -24.28 -16.30 25.53
CA GLU A 42 -24.13 -16.06 26.95
C GLU A 42 -24.49 -14.60 27.30
N ILE A 43 -25.54 -14.41 28.12
CA ILE A 43 -26.12 -13.10 28.45
C ILE A 43 -25.12 -12.13 29.11
N ARG A 44 -24.09 -12.66 29.76
CA ARG A 44 -23.03 -11.90 30.46
C ARG A 44 -22.24 -10.98 29.53
N TYR A 45 -22.11 -11.34 28.26
CA TYR A 45 -21.40 -10.50 27.28
C TYR A 45 -22.25 -9.30 26.83
N VAL A 46 -23.58 -9.41 26.87
CA VAL A 46 -24.49 -8.30 26.54
C VAL A 46 -24.39 -7.18 27.58
N THR A 47 -24.30 -7.52 28.87
CA THR A 47 -24.14 -6.52 29.93
C THR A 47 -22.82 -5.78 29.84
N ILE A 48 -21.75 -6.47 29.45
CA ILE A 48 -20.42 -5.87 29.23
C ILE A 48 -20.43 -5.00 27.97
N ALA A 49 -21.05 -5.47 26.88
CA ALA A 49 -21.21 -4.71 25.64
C ALA A 49 -22.02 -3.42 25.86
N ALA A 50 -23.14 -3.51 26.57
CA ALA A 50 -23.98 -2.37 26.90
C ALA A 50 -23.24 -1.35 27.80
N GLY A 51 -22.48 -1.83 28.79
CA GLY A 51 -21.64 -0.99 29.63
C GLY A 51 -20.54 -0.27 28.84
N LEU A 52 -19.87 -0.98 27.92
CA LEU A 52 -18.87 -0.40 27.02
C LEU A 52 -19.49 0.62 26.05
N LEU A 53 -20.68 0.36 25.52
CA LEU A 53 -21.42 1.26 24.63
C LEU A 53 -21.80 2.55 25.37
N LEU A 54 -22.35 2.43 26.58
CA LEU A 54 -22.65 3.60 27.41
C LEU A 54 -21.39 4.40 27.76
N LEU A 55 -20.29 3.72 28.05
CA LEU A 55 -19.01 4.37 28.35
C LEU A 55 -18.43 5.09 27.13
N ASP A 56 -18.56 4.51 25.94
CA ASP A 56 -18.18 5.15 24.67
C ASP A 56 -19.03 6.38 24.37
N MET A 57 -20.34 6.31 24.65
CA MET A 57 -21.26 7.41 24.46
C MET A 57 -21.02 8.57 25.44
N ILE A 58 -20.68 8.27 26.69
CA ILE A 58 -20.44 9.27 27.75
C ILE A 58 -19.06 9.92 27.61
N SER A 59 -18.02 9.12 27.35
CA SER A 59 -16.65 9.63 27.25
C SER A 59 -15.82 8.81 26.26
N PRO A 60 -15.88 9.13 24.95
CA PRO A 60 -15.04 8.49 23.95
C PRO A 60 -13.55 8.81 24.19
N SER A 61 -13.25 9.78 25.05
CA SER A 61 -11.86 10.13 25.40
C SER A 61 -11.13 9.04 26.17
N LEU A 62 -11.83 8.13 26.84
CA LEU A 62 -11.20 7.02 27.56
C LEU A 62 -10.67 5.92 26.63
N PHE A 63 -11.22 5.84 25.41
CA PHE A 63 -10.78 4.90 24.37
C PHE A 63 -9.61 5.42 23.52
N LYS A 64 -9.17 6.66 23.72
CA LYS A 64 -8.00 7.24 23.03
C LYS A 64 -6.71 6.40 23.11
N PRO A 65 -6.28 5.84 24.25
CA PRO A 65 -5.09 4.99 24.30
C PRO A 65 -5.28 3.71 23.48
N ALA A 66 -6.45 3.08 23.54
CA ALA A 66 -6.77 1.90 22.74
C ALA A 66 -6.77 2.21 21.24
N ALA A 67 -7.43 3.30 20.83
CA ALA A 67 -7.43 3.79 19.46
C ALA A 67 -5.99 4.09 18.98
N LYS A 68 -5.16 4.73 19.81
CA LYS A 68 -3.77 5.03 19.46
C LYS A 68 -2.96 3.76 19.17
N VAL A 69 -3.10 2.73 20.01
CA VAL A 69 -2.44 1.43 19.79
C VAL A 69 -2.98 0.75 18.54
N TRP A 70 -4.30 0.71 18.38
CA TRP A 70 -4.98 0.07 17.26
C TRP A 70 -4.60 0.69 15.91
N PHE A 71 -4.73 2.02 15.78
CA PHE A 71 -4.37 2.74 14.56
C PHE A 71 -2.87 2.73 14.31
N GLY A 72 -2.05 2.77 15.36
CA GLY A 72 -0.60 2.61 15.26
C GLY A 72 -0.23 1.24 14.66
N LEU A 73 -0.83 0.16 15.17
CA LEU A 73 -0.64 -1.19 14.64
C LEU A 73 -1.12 -1.30 13.20
N SER A 74 -2.31 -0.78 12.89
CA SER A 74 -2.86 -0.79 11.53
C SER A 74 -1.93 -0.07 10.53
N HIS A 75 -1.25 0.99 10.95
CA HIS A 75 -0.33 1.73 10.09
C HIS A 75 0.96 0.96 9.81
N VAL A 76 1.53 0.34 10.85
CA VAL A 76 2.69 -0.57 10.68
C VAL A 76 2.32 -1.70 9.73
N LEU A 77 1.17 -2.32 9.97
CA LEU A 77 0.66 -3.39 9.13
C LEU A 77 0.45 -2.92 7.69
N GLY A 78 -0.17 -1.75 7.47
CA GLY A 78 -0.35 -1.19 6.13
C GLY A 78 0.96 -0.93 5.39
N THR A 79 1.98 -0.42 6.10
CA THR A 79 3.30 -0.17 5.51
C THR A 79 4.01 -1.47 5.13
N VAL A 80 3.90 -2.50 5.97
CA VAL A 80 4.46 -3.83 5.67
C VAL A 80 3.70 -4.49 4.54
N MET A 81 2.36 -4.45 4.56
CA MET A 81 1.51 -5.05 3.55
C MET A 81 1.70 -4.44 2.16
N SER A 82 1.92 -3.13 2.07
CA SER A 82 2.26 -2.48 0.80
C SER A 82 3.51 -3.10 0.16
N LYS A 83 4.56 -3.34 0.96
CA LYS A 83 5.79 -4.01 0.49
C LYS A 83 5.54 -5.47 0.15
N VAL A 84 4.82 -6.20 1.01
CA VAL A 84 4.50 -7.62 0.80
C VAL A 84 3.72 -7.81 -0.49
N LEU A 85 2.68 -7.01 -0.74
CA LEU A 85 1.91 -7.06 -1.98
C LEU A 85 2.78 -6.80 -3.21
N LEU A 86 3.63 -5.77 -3.17
CA LEU A 86 4.54 -5.47 -4.27
C LEU A 86 5.52 -6.63 -4.53
N THR A 87 6.12 -7.18 -3.47
CA THR A 87 7.01 -8.33 -3.56
C THR A 87 6.27 -9.55 -4.12
N LEU A 88 5.05 -9.81 -3.66
CA LEU A 88 4.24 -10.92 -4.12
C LEU A 88 3.91 -10.78 -5.61
N VAL A 89 3.46 -9.61 -6.05
CA VAL A 89 3.19 -9.32 -7.47
C VAL A 89 4.46 -9.46 -8.30
N PHE A 90 5.59 -8.96 -7.80
CA PHE A 90 6.87 -9.10 -8.48
C PHE A 90 7.27 -10.58 -8.66
N PHE A 91 7.15 -11.40 -7.62
CA PHE A 91 7.53 -12.81 -7.67
C PHE A 91 6.53 -13.69 -8.42
N LEU A 92 5.22 -13.40 -8.33
CA LEU A 92 4.18 -14.23 -8.96
C LEU A 92 3.87 -13.83 -10.40
N VAL A 93 4.09 -12.57 -10.77
CA VAL A 93 3.73 -12.07 -12.11
C VAL A 93 4.97 -11.69 -12.90
N LEU A 94 5.77 -10.74 -12.40
CA LEU A 94 6.90 -10.18 -13.17
C LEU A 94 8.03 -11.18 -13.34
N THR A 95 8.37 -11.92 -12.29
CA THR A 95 9.45 -12.91 -12.29
C THR A 95 9.19 -14.06 -13.25
N PRO A 96 8.03 -14.75 -13.22
CA PRO A 96 7.73 -15.79 -14.20
C PRO A 96 7.57 -15.22 -15.60
N MET A 97 7.03 -14.01 -15.78
CA MET A 97 7.02 -13.35 -17.10
C MET A 97 8.43 -13.15 -17.65
N GLY A 98 9.37 -12.70 -16.83
CA GLY A 98 10.77 -12.55 -17.22
C GLY A 98 11.45 -13.89 -17.54
N LEU A 99 11.19 -14.91 -16.72
CA LEU A 99 11.73 -16.25 -16.93
C LEU A 99 11.16 -16.91 -18.20
N MET A 100 9.84 -16.82 -18.40
CA MET A 100 9.15 -17.28 -19.61
C MET A 100 9.72 -16.56 -20.83
N ARG A 101 9.94 -15.25 -20.78
CA ARG A 101 10.58 -14.50 -21.87
C ARG A 101 11.98 -15.05 -22.20
N GLY A 102 12.77 -15.38 -21.18
CA GLY A 102 14.08 -16.00 -21.34
C GLY A 102 14.00 -17.38 -22.00
N LEU A 103 13.07 -18.24 -21.54
CA LEU A 103 12.84 -19.57 -22.12
C LEU A 103 12.31 -19.51 -23.55
N LEU A 104 11.50 -18.51 -23.89
CA LEU A 104 11.00 -18.27 -25.25
C LEU A 104 12.07 -17.71 -26.20
N GLY A 105 13.31 -17.51 -25.74
CA GLY A 105 14.42 -17.03 -26.58
C GLY A 105 14.26 -15.59 -27.06
N LYS A 106 13.33 -14.83 -26.50
CA LYS A 106 13.09 -13.42 -26.85
C LYS A 106 14.09 -12.55 -26.11
N ASP A 107 15.31 -12.47 -26.64
CA ASP A 107 16.38 -11.57 -26.20
C ASP A 107 16.28 -10.21 -26.94
N PRO A 108 15.51 -9.22 -26.43
CA PRO A 108 15.39 -7.91 -27.07
C PRO A 108 16.72 -7.15 -27.11
N MET A 109 17.60 -7.43 -26.15
CA MET A 109 18.82 -6.67 -25.91
C MET A 109 20.04 -7.36 -26.50
N ARG A 110 19.87 -8.54 -27.13
CA ARG A 110 20.94 -9.36 -27.72
C ARG A 110 22.11 -9.55 -26.73
N ILE A 111 21.80 -9.68 -25.43
CA ILE A 111 22.78 -9.78 -24.35
C ILE A 111 23.72 -10.96 -24.59
N GLY A 112 23.19 -12.07 -25.13
CA GLY A 112 24.00 -13.24 -25.46
C GLY A 112 25.05 -13.04 -26.57
N GLN A 113 24.89 -12.00 -27.39
CA GLN A 113 25.77 -11.64 -28.51
C GLN A 113 26.71 -10.47 -28.15
N PHE A 114 26.45 -9.78 -27.05
CA PHE A 114 27.26 -8.68 -26.58
C PHE A 114 28.68 -9.17 -26.22
N LYS A 115 29.70 -8.60 -26.87
CA LYS A 115 31.15 -8.92 -26.73
C LYS A 115 31.62 -10.32 -27.19
N LYS A 116 30.77 -11.13 -27.82
CA LYS A 116 31.22 -12.43 -28.36
C LYS A 116 31.80 -12.35 -29.77
N ASP A 117 31.56 -11.25 -30.49
CA ASP A 117 31.98 -11.06 -31.87
C ASP A 117 32.42 -9.58 -32.09
N THR A 118 33.11 -9.28 -33.19
CA THR A 118 33.48 -7.92 -33.61
C THR A 118 32.29 -7.16 -34.23
N SER A 119 31.18 -7.85 -34.49
CA SER A 119 29.96 -7.28 -35.05
C SER A 119 29.16 -6.44 -34.03
N SER A 120 28.57 -5.33 -34.50
CA SER A 120 27.81 -4.40 -33.64
C SER A 120 26.51 -5.02 -33.15
N ALA A 121 26.20 -4.85 -31.85
CA ALA A 121 24.92 -5.26 -31.27
C ALA A 121 23.76 -4.36 -31.76
N PHE A 122 24.06 -3.16 -32.25
CA PHE A 122 23.08 -2.23 -32.80
C PHE A 122 22.55 -2.73 -34.15
N ARG A 123 21.27 -2.43 -34.43
CA ARG A 123 20.72 -2.61 -35.77
C ARG A 123 21.12 -1.42 -36.63
N VAL A 124 21.78 -1.69 -37.74
CA VAL A 124 22.03 -0.68 -38.78
C VAL A 124 20.68 -0.29 -39.36
N ARG A 125 20.38 1.01 -39.34
CA ARG A 125 19.19 1.58 -39.98
C ARG A 125 19.65 2.33 -41.22
N ASP A 126 19.64 1.64 -42.36
CA ASP A 126 19.90 2.25 -43.67
C ASP A 126 18.64 2.97 -44.18
N HIS A 127 18.20 3.97 -43.42
CA HIS A 127 17.08 4.82 -43.79
C HIS A 127 17.63 6.21 -44.17
N ALA A 128 17.34 6.64 -45.40
CA ALA A 128 17.61 7.99 -45.84
C ALA A 128 16.56 8.92 -45.23
N PHE A 129 16.98 9.75 -44.27
CA PHE A 129 16.11 10.72 -43.60
C PHE A 129 15.50 11.68 -44.61
N THR A 130 14.17 11.76 -44.62
CA THR A 130 13.41 12.72 -45.43
C THR A 130 12.93 13.88 -44.57
N PRO A 131 12.59 15.05 -45.16
CA PRO A 131 12.07 16.18 -44.40
C PRO A 131 10.83 15.84 -43.56
N ALA A 132 9.99 14.92 -44.05
CA ALA A 132 8.80 14.45 -43.35
C ALA A 132 9.15 13.74 -42.02
N ASP A 133 10.29 13.05 -41.94
CA ASP A 133 10.74 12.36 -40.73
C ASP A 133 11.25 13.33 -39.65
N ILE A 134 11.61 14.56 -40.05
CA ILE A 134 12.00 15.63 -39.12
C ILE A 134 10.76 16.34 -38.56
N GLU A 135 9.69 16.43 -39.36
CA GLU A 135 8.41 17.00 -38.93
C GLU A 135 7.62 16.05 -38.01
N GLN A 136 7.79 14.72 -38.14
CA GLN A 136 7.17 13.71 -37.27
C GLN A 136 8.19 12.70 -36.72
N PRO A 137 8.87 13.03 -35.61
CA PRO A 137 9.99 12.23 -35.10
C PRO A 137 9.62 10.95 -34.33
N PHE A 138 8.34 10.71 -34.03
CA PHE A 138 7.84 9.62 -33.19
C PHE A 138 6.61 8.98 -33.81
#